data_AF-A0A8J2UDF1-F1
#
_entry.id   AF-A0A8J2UDF1-F1
#
_cell.length_a   1.000
_cell.length_b   1.000
_cell.length_c   1.000
_cell.angle_alpha   90.00
_cell.angle_beta   90.00
_cell.angle_gamma   90.00
#
_symmetry.space_group_name_H-M   'P 1'
#
loop_
_entity.id
_entity.type
_entity.pdbx_description
1 polymer ?
#
loop_
_entity_poly.entity_id
_entity_poly.type
_entity_poly.pdbx_seq_one_letter_code
_entity_poly.pdbx_strand_id
1 'polypeptide(L)'
;MSSVLETIRSDVKNWWWYLIIGIIFIIGGITIFARPLDGYVGLSVLFSVVILSSGFGQIFFSLSNSSILKGWGWILVSGILDVAIGTYLLMYPVVTMATLPYFVGFWLVFRSFYLMGASFDLKDLNAGGWGWLLFGGIVVLVLGFLVIYYPAAGAVGIVAVSGSAFIVGGFLNIYLGFQLKNLKMDVSQIQSAIGKYKHA
;
A
#
# COMPACT_ATOMS: atom_id res chain seq x y z
N MET A 1 -10.76 27.02 1.98
CA MET A 1 -12.07 26.39 1.71
C MET A 1 -12.32 26.13 0.23
N SER A 2 -11.90 27.00 -0.70
CA SER A 2 -12.00 26.77 -2.14
C SER A 2 -11.20 25.58 -2.66
N SER A 3 -9.97 25.36 -2.18
CA SER A 3 -9.11 24.25 -2.63
C SER A 3 -9.69 22.86 -2.33
N VAL A 4 -10.22 22.64 -1.12
CA VAL A 4 -10.83 21.35 -0.73
C VAL A 4 -12.08 21.06 -1.55
N LEU A 5 -12.90 22.08 -1.81
CA LEU A 5 -14.10 21.93 -2.65
C LEU A 5 -13.74 21.65 -4.11
N GLU A 6 -12.66 22.22 -4.64
CA GLU A 6 -12.13 21.91 -5.97
C GLU A 6 -11.61 20.47 -6.07
N THR A 7 -10.89 19.97 -5.06
CA THR A 7 -10.43 18.57 -4.99
C THR A 7 -11.62 17.60 -4.98
N ILE A 8 -12.61 17.83 -4.11
CA ILE A 8 -13.82 16.98 -4.04
C ILE A 8 -14.58 17.02 -5.37
N ARG A 9 -14.70 18.18 -6.00
CA ARG A 9 -15.35 18.31 -7.32
C ARG A 9 -14.60 17.55 -8.42
N SER A 10 -13.26 17.56 -8.39
CA SER A 10 -12.41 16.79 -9.29
C SER A 10 -12.58 15.28 -9.10
N ASP A 11 -12.55 14.80 -7.86
CA ASP A 11 -12.69 13.37 -7.54
C ASP A 11 -14.07 12.82 -7.92
N VAL A 12 -15.13 13.59 -7.67
CA VAL A 12 -16.50 13.26 -8.09
C VAL A 12 -16.65 13.27 -9.62
N LYS A 13 -15.92 14.12 -10.35
CA LYS A 13 -15.90 14.12 -11.81
C LYS A 13 -15.20 12.88 -12.37
N ASN A 14 -14.10 12.47 -11.73
CA ASN A 14 -13.24 11.35 -12.13
C ASN A 14 -13.62 10.03 -11.45
N TRP A 15 -14.84 9.90 -10.91
CA TRP A 15 -15.36 8.70 -10.24
C TRP A 15 -15.14 7.39 -11.05
N TRP A 16 -15.17 7.47 -12.38
CA TRP A 16 -14.98 6.33 -13.27
C TRP A 16 -13.55 5.75 -13.20
N TRP A 17 -12.56 6.56 -12.83
CA TRP A 17 -11.18 6.11 -12.64
C TRP A 17 -11.08 5.07 -11.52
N TYR A 18 -11.80 5.29 -10.41
CA TYR A 18 -11.86 4.33 -9.29
C TYR A 18 -12.51 3.01 -9.70
N LEU A 19 -13.53 3.04 -10.57
CA LEU A 19 -14.12 1.82 -11.12
C LEU A 19 -13.13 1.02 -11.99
N ILE A 20 -12.41 1.69 -12.88
CA ILE A 20 -11.42 1.05 -13.76
C ILE A 20 -10.31 0.41 -12.92
N ILE A 21 -9.77 1.15 -11.95
CA ILE A 21 -8.75 0.63 -11.03
C ILE A 21 -9.30 -0.59 -10.27
N GLY A 22 -10.53 -0.51 -9.77
CA GLY A 22 -11.15 -1.62 -9.04
C GLY A 22 -11.26 -2.90 -9.87
N ILE A 23 -11.69 -2.80 -11.12
CA ILE A 23 -11.77 -3.95 -12.05
C ILE A 23 -10.38 -4.53 -12.32
N ILE A 24 -9.37 -3.68 -12.58
CA ILE A 24 -7.98 -4.10 -12.80
C ILE A 24 -7.45 -4.86 -11.58
N PHE A 25 -7.74 -4.38 -10.37
CA PHE A 25 -7.32 -5.02 -9.12
C PHE A 25 -7.97 -6.38 -8.92
N ILE A 26 -9.26 -6.54 -9.24
CA ILE A 26 -9.93 -7.84 -9.17
C ILE A 26 -9.31 -8.83 -10.16
N ILE A 27 -9.12 -8.42 -11.41
CA ILE A 27 -8.50 -9.28 -12.44
C ILE A 27 -7.09 -9.67 -12.00
N GLY A 28 -6.30 -8.71 -11.51
CA GLY A 28 -4.96 -8.96 -10.97
C GLY A 28 -4.95 -9.92 -9.79
N GLY A 29 -5.91 -9.79 -8.86
CA GLY A 29 -6.05 -10.72 -7.74
C GLY A 29 -6.39 -12.14 -8.20
N ILE A 30 -7.31 -12.28 -9.16
CA ILE A 30 -7.68 -13.58 -9.73
C ILE A 30 -6.50 -14.21 -10.48
N THR A 31 -5.73 -13.45 -11.26
CA THR A 31 -4.57 -13.99 -11.98
C THR A 31 -3.46 -14.44 -11.05
N ILE A 32 -3.23 -13.74 -9.92
CA ILE A 32 -2.28 -14.15 -8.88
C ILE A 32 -2.67 -15.52 -8.31
N PHE A 33 -3.96 -15.76 -8.03
CA PHE A 33 -4.40 -17.07 -7.53
C PHE A 33 -4.41 -18.16 -8.61
N ALA A 34 -4.74 -17.81 -9.85
CA ALA A 34 -4.75 -18.76 -10.96
C ALA A 34 -3.33 -19.22 -11.34
N ARG A 35 -2.34 -18.32 -11.21
CA ARG A 35 -0.93 -18.58 -11.53
C ARG A 35 -0.01 -17.99 -10.44
N PRO A 36 0.18 -18.70 -9.32
CA PRO A 36 0.91 -18.18 -8.16
C PRO A 36 2.37 -17.85 -8.46
N LEU A 37 3.02 -18.59 -9.38
CA LEU A 37 4.40 -18.31 -9.78
C LEU A 37 4.52 -17.00 -10.56
N ASP A 38 3.68 -16.81 -11.58
CA ASP A 38 3.65 -15.57 -12.37
C ASP A 38 3.26 -14.37 -11.50
N GLY A 39 2.29 -14.57 -10.60
CA GLY A 39 1.90 -13.57 -9.61
C GLY A 39 3.07 -13.18 -8.70
N TYR A 40 3.87 -14.13 -8.25
CA TYR A 40 5.03 -13.87 -7.41
C TYR A 40 6.16 -13.15 -8.17
N VAL A 41 6.39 -13.47 -9.44
CA VAL A 41 7.30 -12.71 -10.31
C VAL A 41 6.82 -11.26 -10.45
N GLY A 42 5.52 -11.06 -10.68
CA GLY A 42 4.91 -9.73 -10.75
C GLY A 42 5.11 -8.94 -9.47
N LEU A 43 4.87 -9.55 -8.30
CA LEU A 43 5.12 -8.93 -6.99
C LEU A 43 6.60 -8.59 -6.79
N SER A 44 7.51 -9.44 -7.27
CA SER A 44 8.95 -9.20 -7.21
C SER A 44 9.35 -7.99 -8.07
N VAL A 45 8.82 -7.89 -9.29
CA VAL A 45 9.03 -6.73 -10.16
C VAL A 45 8.47 -5.45 -9.52
N LEU A 46 7.24 -5.51 -8.98
CA LEU A 46 6.64 -4.38 -8.27
C LEU A 46 7.50 -3.93 -7.09
N PHE A 47 8.04 -4.86 -6.30
CA PHE A 47 8.93 -4.57 -5.19
C PHE A 47 10.20 -3.83 -5.66
N SER A 48 10.84 -4.31 -6.72
CA SER A 48 12.01 -3.64 -7.30
C SER A 48 11.70 -2.22 -7.80
N VAL A 49 10.54 -2.01 -8.45
CA VAL A 49 10.09 -0.69 -8.90
C VAL A 49 9.84 0.25 -7.71
N VAL A 50 9.29 -0.26 -6.61
CA VAL A 50 9.08 0.51 -5.38
C VAL A 50 10.41 0.96 -4.78
N ILE A 51 11.40 0.06 -4.70
CA ILE A 51 12.76 0.41 -4.23
C ILE A 51 13.38 1.48 -5.12
N LEU A 52 13.28 1.34 -6.45
CA LEU A 52 13.79 2.34 -7.38
C LEU A 52 13.13 3.70 -7.20
N SER A 53 11.81 3.71 -7.11
CA SER A 53 11.04 4.93 -6.94
C SER A 53 11.35 5.61 -5.60
N SER A 54 11.56 4.83 -4.54
CA SER A 54 12.06 5.31 -3.25
C SER A 54 13.46 5.93 -3.39
N GLY A 55 14.38 5.26 -4.09
CA GLY A 55 15.75 5.75 -4.30
C GLY A 55 15.77 7.07 -5.09
N PHE A 56 15.04 7.15 -6.20
CA PHE A 56 14.88 8.40 -6.95
C PHE A 56 14.24 9.51 -6.11
N GLY A 57 13.20 9.19 -5.34
CA GLY A 57 12.55 10.12 -4.42
C GLY A 57 13.50 10.65 -3.35
N GLN A 58 14.32 9.79 -2.75
CA GLN A 58 15.34 10.18 -1.77
C GLN A 58 16.41 11.06 -2.40
N ILE A 59 16.91 10.73 -3.59
CA ILE A 59 17.89 11.56 -4.31
C ILE A 59 17.33 12.95 -4.58
N PHE A 60 16.10 13.02 -5.11
CA PHE A 60 15.44 14.29 -5.42
C PHE A 60 15.18 15.11 -4.15
N PHE A 61 14.56 14.50 -3.14
CA PHE A 61 14.24 15.14 -1.86
C PHE A 61 15.49 15.64 -1.15
N SER A 62 16.53 14.82 -1.16
CA SER A 62 17.85 15.20 -0.72
C SER A 62 18.22 16.46 -1.50
N LEU A 63 18.52 16.39 -2.81
CA LEU A 63 19.06 17.52 -3.58
C LEU A 63 18.28 18.83 -3.39
N SER A 64 16.94 18.78 -3.40
CA SER A 64 16.07 19.94 -3.22
C SER A 64 16.19 20.60 -1.84
N ASN A 65 16.49 19.83 -0.79
CA ASN A 65 16.49 20.31 0.60
C ASN A 65 17.90 20.28 1.23
N SER A 66 18.94 20.25 0.38
CA SER A 66 20.36 20.17 0.76
C SER A 66 20.86 21.27 1.68
N SER A 67 20.31 22.48 1.58
CA SER A 67 20.65 23.63 2.41
C SER A 67 19.98 23.63 3.79
N ILE A 68 18.91 22.85 3.97
CA ILE A 68 18.06 22.85 5.17
C ILE A 68 18.27 21.57 6.01
N LEU A 69 18.56 20.43 5.35
CA LEU A 69 18.72 19.14 6.02
C LEU A 69 20.12 18.92 6.58
N LYS A 70 20.22 18.84 7.92
CA LYS A 70 21.41 18.26 8.57
C LYS A 70 21.46 16.76 8.25
N GLY A 71 22.55 16.29 7.65
CA GLY A 71 22.72 14.87 7.27
C GLY A 71 22.28 14.52 5.85
N TRP A 72 22.02 15.52 5.00
CA TRP A 72 21.68 15.39 3.58
C TRP A 72 22.49 14.33 2.80
N GLY A 73 23.81 14.32 3.00
CA GLY A 73 24.70 13.38 2.31
C GLY A 73 24.37 11.91 2.60
N TRP A 74 23.91 11.57 3.80
CA TRP A 74 23.50 10.20 4.14
C TRP A 74 22.23 9.79 3.39
N ILE A 75 21.27 10.69 3.24
CA ILE A 75 20.03 10.46 2.48
C ILE A 75 20.35 10.33 0.98
N LEU A 76 21.33 11.09 0.48
CA LEU A 76 21.79 10.94 -0.89
C LEU A 76 22.43 9.56 -1.13
N VAL A 77 23.30 9.12 -0.21
CA VAL A 77 23.95 7.80 -0.29
C VAL A 77 22.92 6.68 -0.21
N SER A 78 21.94 6.75 0.70
CA SER A 78 20.87 5.75 0.77
C SER A 78 20.05 5.72 -0.52
N GLY A 79 19.70 6.88 -1.07
CA GLY A 79 18.99 6.96 -2.34
C GLY A 79 19.76 6.35 -3.52
N ILE A 80 21.07 6.59 -3.62
CA ILE A 80 21.92 5.99 -4.65
C ILE A 80 21.99 4.46 -4.48
N LEU A 81 22.16 3.98 -3.25
CA LEU A 81 22.17 2.54 -2.95
C LEU A 81 20.83 1.90 -3.32
N ASP A 82 19.71 2.52 -2.98
CA ASP A 82 18.38 2.03 -3.34
C ASP A 82 18.19 1.97 -4.86
N VAL A 83 18.65 2.98 -5.61
CA VAL A 83 18.61 2.95 -7.09
C VAL A 83 19.46 1.79 -7.64
N ALA A 84 20.67 1.60 -7.11
CA ALA A 84 21.55 0.52 -7.55
C ALA A 84 20.94 -0.87 -7.25
N ILE A 85 20.47 -1.08 -6.02
CA ILE A 85 19.84 -2.33 -5.57
C ILE A 85 18.55 -2.57 -6.36
N GLY A 86 17.68 -1.58 -6.48
CA GLY A 86 16.43 -1.70 -7.21
C GLY A 86 16.65 -2.02 -8.70
N THR A 87 17.68 -1.44 -9.32
CA THR A 87 18.04 -1.76 -10.71
C THR A 87 18.53 -3.20 -10.84
N TYR A 88 19.39 -3.64 -9.93
CA TYR A 88 19.88 -5.02 -9.89
C TYR A 88 18.74 -6.04 -9.70
N LEU A 89 17.83 -5.76 -8.76
CA LEU A 89 16.64 -6.58 -8.49
C LEU A 89 15.64 -6.59 -9.66
N LEU A 90 15.59 -5.53 -10.48
CA LEU A 90 14.81 -5.54 -11.72
C LEU A 90 15.43 -6.40 -12.81
N MET A 91 16.75 -6.34 -12.97
CA MET A 91 17.46 -7.13 -13.98
C MET A 91 17.44 -8.63 -13.67
N TYR A 92 17.43 -9.00 -12.38
CA TYR A 92 17.43 -10.39 -11.92
C TYR A 92 16.23 -10.70 -11.02
N PRO A 93 15.00 -10.87 -11.58
CA PRO A 93 13.79 -11.13 -10.81
C PRO A 93 13.88 -12.38 -9.92
N VAL A 94 14.65 -13.40 -10.33
CA VAL A 94 14.87 -14.63 -9.55
C VAL A 94 15.57 -14.33 -8.22
N VAL A 95 16.51 -13.38 -8.21
CA VAL A 95 17.19 -12.95 -6.98
C VAL A 95 16.17 -12.25 -6.08
N THR A 96 15.35 -11.39 -6.64
CA THR A 96 14.28 -10.69 -5.90
C THR A 96 13.28 -11.64 -5.28
N MET A 97 12.87 -12.68 -6.02
CA MET A 97 11.99 -13.73 -5.50
C MET A 97 12.58 -14.45 -4.28
N ALA A 98 13.90 -14.60 -4.23
CA ALA A 98 14.60 -15.21 -3.10
C ALA A 98 14.78 -14.22 -1.93
N THR A 99 15.00 -12.94 -2.20
CA THR A 99 15.28 -11.93 -1.16
C THR A 99 14.02 -11.34 -0.53
N LEU A 100 12.93 -11.23 -1.28
CA LEU A 100 11.68 -10.60 -0.87
C LEU A 100 11.07 -11.20 0.40
N PRO A 101 11.03 -12.54 0.60
CA PRO A 101 10.53 -13.13 1.85
C PRO A 101 11.34 -12.71 3.06
N TYR A 102 12.65 -12.49 2.93
CA TYR A 102 13.47 -12.03 4.05
C TYR A 102 13.13 -10.59 4.44
N PHE A 103 12.95 -9.70 3.47
CA PHE A 103 12.48 -8.33 3.74
C PHE A 103 11.12 -8.32 4.42
N VAL A 104 10.17 -9.11 3.92
CA VAL A 104 8.83 -9.22 4.51
C VAL A 104 8.88 -9.85 5.90
N GLY A 105 9.63 -10.94 6.08
CA GLY A 105 9.79 -11.60 7.38
C GLY A 105 10.40 -10.69 8.42
N PHE A 106 11.46 -9.95 8.05
CA PHE A 106 12.05 -8.93 8.91
C PHE A 106 11.03 -7.83 9.25
N TRP A 107 10.29 -7.32 8.26
CA TRP A 107 9.22 -6.35 8.48
C TRP A 107 8.14 -6.87 9.44
N LEU A 108 7.73 -8.13 9.32
CA LEU A 108 6.76 -8.77 10.21
C LEU A 108 7.27 -8.84 11.65
N VAL A 109 8.56 -9.10 11.87
CA VAL A 109 9.16 -9.08 13.20
C VAL A 109 9.02 -7.68 13.84
N PHE A 110 9.39 -6.61 13.13
CA PHE A 110 9.21 -5.24 13.62
C PHE A 110 7.74 -4.89 13.85
N ARG A 111 6.86 -5.28 12.92
CA ARG A 111 5.42 -5.09 13.04
C ARG A 111 4.86 -5.78 14.27
N SER A 112 5.41 -6.93 14.65
CA SER A 112 4.99 -7.68 15.83
C SER A 112 5.37 -6.98 17.11
N PHE A 113 6.59 -6.44 17.21
CA PHE A 113 6.97 -5.62 18.35
C PHE A 113 6.10 -4.37 18.48
N TYR A 114 5.78 -3.72 17.35
CA TYR A 114 4.83 -2.60 17.35
C TYR A 114 3.44 -3.01 17.86
N LEU A 115 2.90 -4.15 17.40
CA LEU A 115 1.61 -4.67 17.87
C LEU A 115 1.64 -5.01 19.36
N MET A 116 2.72 -5.60 19.86
CA MET A 116 2.88 -5.86 21.29
C MET A 116 2.92 -4.56 22.10
N GLY A 117 3.64 -3.54 21.63
CA GLY A 117 3.64 -2.21 22.26
C GLY A 117 2.24 -1.59 22.29
N ALA A 118 1.56 -1.55 21.15
CA ALA A 118 0.18 -1.06 21.04
C ALA A 118 -0.80 -1.88 21.90
N SER A 119 -0.51 -3.16 22.11
CA SER A 119 -1.23 -3.96 23.08
C SER A 119 -1.04 -3.36 24.46
N PHE A 120 0.18 -3.26 24.99
CA PHE A 120 0.39 -2.69 26.33
C PHE A 120 -0.26 -1.32 26.52
N ASP A 121 -0.24 -0.45 25.51
CA ASP A 121 -0.96 0.83 25.54
C ASP A 121 -2.48 0.65 25.71
N LEU A 122 -3.10 -0.32 25.03
CA LEU A 122 -4.53 -0.65 25.19
C LEU A 122 -4.86 -1.20 26.58
N LYS A 123 -3.94 -1.94 27.21
CA LYS A 123 -4.10 -2.40 28.60
C LYS A 123 -4.12 -1.21 29.55
N ASP A 124 -3.20 -0.27 29.35
CA ASP A 124 -3.09 0.91 30.20
C ASP A 124 -4.31 1.85 30.04
N LEU A 125 -4.92 1.87 28.85
CA LEU A 125 -6.19 2.57 28.58
C LEU A 125 -7.43 1.80 29.06
N ASN A 126 -7.26 0.63 29.69
CA ASN A 126 -8.33 -0.25 30.17
C ASN A 126 -9.34 -0.62 29.06
N ALA A 127 -8.89 -0.64 27.81
CA ALA A 127 -9.70 -0.98 26.65
C ALA A 127 -9.81 -2.52 26.50
N GLY A 128 -11.02 -3.00 26.24
CA GLY A 128 -11.25 -4.43 25.94
C GLY A 128 -10.47 -4.89 24.71
N GLY A 129 -10.13 -6.18 24.64
CA GLY A 129 -9.44 -6.77 23.48
C GLY A 129 -7.91 -6.74 23.53
N TRP A 130 -7.31 -6.22 24.60
CA TRP A 130 -5.87 -6.21 24.84
C TRP A 130 -5.18 -7.56 24.58
N GLY A 131 -5.68 -8.62 25.24
CA GLY A 131 -5.09 -9.95 25.17
C GLY A 131 -5.16 -10.57 23.76
N TRP A 132 -6.20 -10.25 22.99
CA TRP A 132 -6.31 -10.70 21.60
C TRP A 132 -5.25 -10.03 20.71
N LEU A 133 -5.02 -8.74 20.92
CA LEU A 133 -4.01 -7.99 20.18
C LEU A 133 -2.59 -8.47 20.53
N LEU A 134 -2.34 -8.78 21.81
CA LEU A 134 -1.06 -9.35 22.27
C LEU A 134 -0.81 -10.72 21.63
N PHE A 135 -1.81 -11.60 21.69
CA PHE A 135 -1.74 -12.92 21.07
C PHE A 135 -1.48 -12.81 19.56
N GLY A 136 -2.19 -11.91 18.87
CA GLY A 136 -1.96 -11.61 17.46
C GLY A 136 -0.53 -11.16 17.19
N GLY A 137 0.02 -10.27 18.02
CA GLY A 137 1.42 -9.85 17.95
C GLY A 137 2.41 -11.01 18.08
N ILE A 138 2.20 -11.93 19.04
CA ILE A 138 3.05 -13.11 19.22
C ILE A 138 2.96 -14.05 18.02
N VAL A 139 1.75 -14.31 17.51
CA VAL A 139 1.55 -15.16 16.34
C VAL A 139 2.27 -14.58 15.12
N VAL A 140 2.13 -13.28 14.87
CA VAL A 140 2.82 -12.62 13.75
C VAL A 140 4.34 -12.64 13.94
N LEU A 141 4.84 -12.59 15.18
CA LEU A 141 6.28 -12.68 15.46
C LEU A 141 6.82 -14.05 15.05
N VAL A 142 6.14 -15.12 15.49
CA VAL A 142 6.50 -16.51 15.15
C VAL A 142 6.41 -16.71 13.63
N LEU A 143 5.37 -16.20 12.98
CA LEU A 143 5.24 -16.25 11.53
C LEU A 143 6.37 -15.48 10.83
N GLY A 144 6.77 -14.31 11.34
CA GLY A 144 7.90 -13.54 10.81
C GLY A 144 9.20 -14.34 10.85
N PHE A 145 9.51 -14.99 11.97
CA PHE A 145 10.67 -15.88 12.07
C PHE A 145 10.55 -17.12 11.17
N LEU A 146 9.36 -17.72 11.06
CA LEU A 146 9.11 -18.85 10.17
C LEU A 146 9.37 -18.48 8.71
N VAL A 147 8.95 -17.29 8.28
CA VAL A 147 9.19 -16.77 6.93
C VAL A 147 10.68 -16.59 6.65
N ILE A 148 11.44 -16.09 7.64
CA ILE A 148 12.90 -15.93 7.51
C ILE A 148 13.58 -17.30 7.40
N TYR A 149 13.14 -18.29 8.19
CA TYR A 149 13.75 -19.62 8.21
C TYR A 149 13.33 -20.49 7.02
N TYR A 150 12.08 -20.39 6.57
CA TYR A 150 11.51 -21.08 5.41
C TYR A 150 10.98 -20.08 4.38
N PRO A 151 11.86 -19.44 3.59
CA PRO A 151 11.49 -18.39 2.64
C PRO A 151 10.52 -18.87 1.55
N ALA A 152 10.57 -20.16 1.18
CA ALA A 152 9.62 -20.74 0.23
C ALA A 152 8.17 -20.72 0.76
N ALA A 153 7.96 -21.00 2.05
CA ALA A 153 6.65 -20.88 2.68
C ALA A 153 6.22 -19.40 2.78
N GLY A 154 7.18 -18.51 3.03
CA GLY A 154 6.95 -17.07 3.02
C GLY A 154 6.46 -16.53 1.68
N ALA A 155 7.06 -16.99 0.56
CA ALA A 155 6.63 -16.63 -0.79
C ALA A 155 5.15 -16.98 -1.03
N VAL A 156 4.72 -18.19 -0.63
CA VAL A 156 3.31 -18.60 -0.71
C VAL A 156 2.41 -17.69 0.12
N GLY A 157 2.83 -17.35 1.35
CA GLY A 157 2.12 -16.43 2.22
C GLY A 157 1.98 -15.03 1.59
N ILE A 158 3.04 -14.51 0.99
CA ILE A 158 3.04 -13.23 0.28
C ILE A 158 2.05 -13.26 -0.89
N VAL A 159 2.09 -14.29 -1.72
CA VAL A 159 1.16 -14.46 -2.85
C VAL A 159 -0.29 -14.53 -2.35
N ALA A 160 -0.56 -15.30 -1.31
CA ALA A 160 -1.89 -15.46 -0.76
C ALA A 160 -2.43 -14.13 -0.20
N VAL A 161 -1.65 -13.45 0.65
CA VAL A 161 -2.05 -12.17 1.27
C VAL A 161 -2.19 -11.07 0.22
N SER A 162 -1.24 -10.95 -0.70
CA SER A 162 -1.30 -9.96 -1.78
C SER A 162 -2.49 -10.23 -2.70
N GLY A 163 -2.69 -11.48 -3.15
CA GLY A 163 -3.84 -11.85 -3.98
C GLY A 163 -5.17 -11.51 -3.32
N SER A 164 -5.33 -11.84 -2.03
CA SER A 164 -6.52 -11.45 -1.25
C SER A 164 -6.67 -9.93 -1.14
N ALA A 165 -5.58 -9.20 -0.90
CA ALA A 165 -5.60 -7.75 -0.81
C ALA A 165 -5.99 -7.08 -2.14
N PHE A 166 -5.54 -7.61 -3.28
CA PHE A 166 -5.94 -7.13 -4.61
C PHE A 166 -7.44 -7.33 -4.85
N ILE A 167 -7.99 -8.49 -4.48
CA ILE A 167 -9.44 -8.75 -4.61
C ILE A 167 -10.25 -7.81 -3.72
N VAL A 168 -9.91 -7.73 -2.43
CA VAL A 168 -10.63 -6.87 -1.46
C VAL A 168 -10.50 -5.40 -1.86
N GLY A 169 -9.29 -4.94 -2.20
CA GLY A 169 -9.03 -3.59 -2.67
C GLY A 169 -9.79 -3.29 -3.97
N GLY A 170 -9.92 -4.26 -4.86
CA GLY A 170 -10.73 -4.15 -6.06
C GLY A 170 -12.21 -3.90 -5.77
N PHE A 171 -12.81 -4.70 -4.87
CA PHE A 171 -14.19 -4.49 -4.42
C PHE A 171 -14.38 -3.13 -3.74
N LEU A 172 -13.45 -2.71 -2.88
CA LEU A 172 -13.52 -1.41 -2.20
C LEU A 172 -13.46 -0.24 -3.19
N ASN A 173 -12.58 -0.30 -4.19
CA ASN A 173 -12.49 0.73 -5.23
C ASN A 173 -13.76 0.80 -6.09
N ILE A 174 -14.37 -0.35 -6.40
CA ILE A 174 -15.67 -0.38 -7.09
C ILE A 174 -16.76 0.28 -6.23
N TYR A 175 -16.82 -0.06 -4.94
CA TYR A 175 -17.78 0.53 -4.00
C TYR A 175 -17.63 2.05 -3.89
N LEU A 176 -16.38 2.54 -3.75
CA LEU A 176 -16.08 3.98 -3.72
C LEU A 176 -16.46 4.66 -5.04
N GLY A 177 -16.19 4.03 -6.19
CA GLY A 177 -16.60 4.54 -7.49
C GLY A 177 -18.12 4.75 -7.60
N PHE A 178 -18.91 3.81 -7.08
CA PHE A 178 -20.37 3.97 -7.03
C PHE A 178 -20.82 5.07 -6.06
N GLN A 179 -20.21 5.19 -4.88
CA GLN A 179 -20.52 6.28 -3.96
C GLN A 179 -20.23 7.65 -4.58
N LEU A 180 -19.07 7.81 -5.24
CA LEU A 180 -18.71 9.05 -5.93
C LEU A 180 -19.67 9.38 -7.09
N LYS A 181 -20.14 8.36 -7.82
CA LYS A 181 -21.17 8.52 -8.85
C LYS A 181 -22.49 9.05 -8.28
N ASN A 182 -22.93 8.49 -7.16
CA ASN A 182 -24.19 8.90 -6.50
C ASN A 182 -24.08 10.33 -5.97
N LEU A 183 -22.95 10.70 -5.35
CA LEU A 183 -22.69 12.07 -4.89
C LEU A 183 -22.70 13.09 -6.04
N LYS A 184 -22.22 12.71 -7.24
CA LYS A 184 -22.30 13.56 -8.44
C LYS A 184 -23.74 13.87 -8.84
N MET A 185 -24.63 12.87 -8.73
CA MET A 185 -26.04 13.01 -9.09
C MET A 185 -26.78 13.93 -8.12
N ASP A 186 -26.56 13.78 -6.81
CA ASP A 186 -27.20 14.61 -5.78
C ASP A 186 -26.81 16.09 -5.92
N VAL A 187 -25.52 16.38 -6.12
CA VAL A 187 -25.03 17.76 -6.31
C VAL A 187 -25.63 18.40 -7.57
N SER A 188 -25.75 17.64 -8.66
CA SER A 188 -26.35 18.14 -9.91
C SER A 188 -27.84 18.46 -9.75
N GLN A 189 -28.58 17.68 -8.98
CA GLN A 189 -30.00 17.93 -8.72
C GLN A 189 -30.21 19.18 -7.87
N ILE A 190 -29.42 19.36 -6.81
CA ILE A 190 -29.48 20.53 -5.93
C ILE A 190 -29.14 21.82 -6.72
N GLN A 191 -28.12 21.79 -7.58
CA GLN A 191 -27.79 22.95 -8.44
C GLN A 191 -28.91 23.29 -9.43
N SER A 192 -29.57 22.29 -10.01
CA SER A 192 -30.73 22.50 -10.90
C SER A 192 -31.91 23.12 -10.15
N ALA A 193 -32.18 22.65 -8.93
CA ALA A 193 -33.24 23.20 -8.08
C ALA A 193 -32.97 24.66 -7.68
N ILE A 194 -31.73 25.00 -7.30
CA ILE A 194 -31.34 26.37 -6.93
C ILE A 194 -31.34 27.31 -8.14
N GLY A 195 -30.84 26.86 -9.30
CA GLY A 195 -30.85 27.65 -10.53
C GLY A 195 -32.27 28.01 -11.00
N LYS A 196 -33.24 27.13 -10.76
CA LYS A 196 -34.65 27.36 -11.10
C LYS A 196 -35.30 28.46 -10.25
N TYR A 197 -34.86 28.64 -8.99
CA TYR A 197 -35.36 29.69 -8.10
C TYR A 197 -34.70 31.06 -8.30
N LYS A 198 -33.54 31.13 -8.98
CA LYS A 198 -32.83 32.39 -9.24
C LYS A 198 -33.35 33.15 -10.47
N HIS A 199 -34.22 32.52 -11.26
CA HIS A 199 -34.78 33.07 -12.50
C HIS A 199 -36.32 33.22 -12.47
N ALA A 200 -36.94 33.06 -11.30
CA ALA A 200 -38.34 33.41 -11.03
C ALA A 200 -38.38 34.71 -10.21
#